data_AF-N9M2L7-F1
#
_entry.id   AF-N9M2L7-F1
#
_cell.length_a   1.000
_cell.length_b   1.000
_cell.length_c   1.000
_cell.angle_alpha   90.00
_cell.angle_beta   90.00
_cell.angle_gamma   90.00
#
_symmetry.space_group_name_H-M   'P 1'
#
loop_
_entity.id
_entity.type
_entity.pdbx_description
1 polymer ?
#
loop_
_entity_poly.entity_id
_entity_poly.type
_entity_poly.pdbx_seq_one_letter_code
_entity_poly.pdbx_strand_id
1 'polypeptide(L)'
;MTQGLGWEQYAYPVKLETLLQDNSSKMALESHIVTPIKQPKRAPAATLFNKTGSSNGFGAYAAFIPQQKIGIVMLANTNFPNEARITASYHVMQQLLQKNTAQ
;
A
#
# COMPACT_ATOMS: atom_id res chain seq x y z
N MET A 1 4.99 7.49 4.58
CA MET A 1 4.63 6.20 5.22
C MET A 1 4.76 6.23 6.75
N THR A 2 3.98 5.42 7.47
CA THR A 2 4.17 5.03 8.88
C THR A 2 4.29 3.50 8.99
N GLN A 3 5.29 3.00 9.71
CA GLN A 3 5.51 1.56 9.87
C GLN A 3 4.62 0.98 10.98
N GLY A 4 3.89 -0.09 10.67
CA GLY A 4 3.19 -0.94 11.64
C GLY A 4 3.87 -2.29 11.83
N LEU A 5 3.16 -3.22 12.49
CA LEU A 5 3.59 -4.62 12.56
C LEU A 5 3.24 -5.31 11.23
N GLY A 6 4.25 -5.47 10.37
CA GLY A 6 4.09 -5.97 9.00
C GLY A 6 3.56 -4.91 8.03
N TRP A 7 2.39 -4.33 8.32
CA TRP A 7 1.73 -3.35 7.45
C TRP A 7 2.46 -2.01 7.37
N GLU A 8 2.51 -1.45 6.16
CA GLU A 8 2.90 -0.06 5.91
C GLU A 8 1.64 0.79 5.74
N GLN A 9 1.64 2.00 6.32
CA GLN A 9 0.45 2.82 6.49
C GLN A 9 0.62 4.21 5.87
N TYR A 10 -0.45 4.70 5.24
CA TYR A 10 -0.50 5.99 4.58
C TYR A 10 -1.79 6.72 4.94
N ALA A 11 -1.70 7.98 5.35
CA ALA A 11 -2.90 8.80 5.51
C ALA A 11 -3.67 8.83 4.17
N TYR A 12 -4.97 8.58 4.23
CA TYR A 12 -5.81 8.53 3.03
C TYR A 12 -6.63 9.82 2.89
N PRO A 13 -6.72 10.44 1.70
CA PRO A 13 -6.19 9.98 0.41
C PRO A 13 -4.67 10.13 0.26
N VAL A 14 -4.05 9.16 -0.41
CA VAL A 14 -2.61 9.13 -0.72
C VAL A 14 -2.40 9.18 -2.23
N LYS A 15 -1.38 9.90 -2.69
CA LYS A 15 -1.02 9.99 -4.11
C LYS A 15 -0.30 8.73 -4.60
N LEU A 16 -0.46 8.38 -5.87
CA LEU A 16 0.23 7.24 -6.47
C LEU A 16 1.75 7.37 -6.33
N GLU A 17 2.30 8.56 -6.58
CA GLU A 17 3.74 8.80 -6.54
C GLU A 17 4.34 8.50 -5.15
N THR A 18 3.61 8.84 -4.09
CA THR A 18 4.01 8.51 -2.71
C THR A 18 4.04 7.00 -2.48
N LEU A 19 3.04 6.27 -2.97
CA LEU A 19 3.01 4.80 -2.84
C LEU A 19 4.16 4.14 -3.62
N LEU A 20 4.46 4.64 -4.83
CA LEU A 20 5.55 4.13 -5.65
C LEU A 20 6.92 4.38 -5.01
N GLN A 21 7.14 5.58 -4.49
CA GLN A 21 8.39 5.93 -3.81
C GLN A 21 8.59 5.06 -2.56
N ASP A 22 7.58 4.94 -1.70
CA ASP A 22 7.68 4.26 -0.42
C ASP A 22 7.65 2.71 -0.57
N ASN A 23 7.29 2.16 -1.74
CA ASN A 23 7.39 0.71 -2.02
C ASN A 23 8.51 0.36 -3.03
N SER A 24 9.42 1.29 -3.27
CA SER A 24 10.54 1.13 -4.20
C SER A 24 11.63 0.21 -3.65
N SER A 25 12.49 -0.31 -4.53
CA SER A 25 13.70 -1.02 -4.13
C SER A 25 14.62 -0.16 -3.25
N LYS A 26 14.61 1.15 -3.46
CA LYS A 26 15.37 2.10 -2.63
C LYS A 26 14.87 2.11 -1.19
N MET A 27 13.55 2.14 -0.98
CA MET A 27 12.97 2.02 0.36
C MET A 27 13.35 0.69 1.02
N ALA A 28 13.33 -0.40 0.24
CA ALA A 28 13.55 -1.75 0.77
C ALA A 28 15.02 -2.08 1.08
N LEU A 29 15.97 -1.54 0.31
CA LEU A 29 17.38 -1.97 0.34
C LEU A 29 18.32 -0.98 1.04
N GLU A 30 17.90 0.26 1.25
CA GLU A 30 18.73 1.30 1.88
C GLU A 30 18.30 1.58 3.32
N SER A 31 19.23 2.13 4.10
CA SER A 31 18.95 2.64 5.45
C SER A 31 18.26 4.01 5.37
N HIS A 32 17.18 4.19 6.14
CA HIS A 32 16.45 5.45 6.22
C HIS A 32 16.40 5.95 7.66
N ILE A 33 16.63 7.25 7.87
CA ILE A 33 16.44 7.89 9.17
C ILE A 33 14.95 7.88 9.49
N VAL A 34 14.59 7.43 10.69
CA VAL A 34 13.19 7.36 11.15
C VAL A 34 12.91 8.41 12.22
N THR A 35 11.66 8.91 12.25
CA THR A 35 11.16 9.68 13.39
C THR A 35 10.49 8.72 14.38
N PRO A 36 11.02 8.55 15.61
CA PRO A 36 10.45 7.63 16.58
C PRO A 36 9.04 8.03 17.03
N ILE A 37 8.13 7.05 17.12
CA ILE A 37 6.79 7.23 17.68
C ILE A 37 6.85 6.92 19.17
N LYS A 38 6.86 7.96 20.01
CA LYS A 38 6.95 7.81 21.48
C LYS A 38 5.75 7.07 22.09
N GLN A 39 4.57 7.25 21.51
CA GLN A 39 3.33 6.61 21.95
C GLN A 39 2.61 6.02 20.74
N PRO A 40 2.72 4.70 20.49
CA PRO A 40 2.01 4.04 19.42
C PRO A 40 0.49 4.25 19.54
N LYS A 41 -0.16 4.61 18.44
CA LYS A 41 -1.61 4.75 18.37
C LYS A 41 -2.14 3.86 17.27
N ARG A 42 -3.39 3.41 17.41
CA ARG A 42 -4.11 2.79 16.31
C ARG A 42 -4.26 3.80 15.17
N ALA A 43 -3.94 3.39 13.95
CA ALA A 43 -4.14 4.23 12.79
C ALA A 43 -5.63 4.59 12.62
N PRO A 44 -5.96 5.83 12.20
CA PRO A 44 -7.32 6.21 11.85
C PRO A 44 -7.92 5.28 10.78
N ALA A 45 -9.24 5.16 10.73
CA ALA A 45 -9.89 4.38 9.66
C ALA A 45 -9.59 4.96 8.26
N ALA A 46 -9.34 6.27 8.17
CA ALA A 46 -8.88 7.00 6.98
C ALA A 46 -7.38 6.74 6.72
N THR A 47 -7.00 5.47 6.55
CA THR A 47 -5.62 5.05 6.30
C THR A 47 -5.63 3.97 5.24
N LEU A 48 -4.73 4.08 4.25
CA LEU A 48 -4.42 3.00 3.34
C LEU A 48 -3.32 2.15 3.96
N PHE A 49 -3.58 0.86 4.08
CA PHE A 49 -2.61 -0.15 4.48
C PHE A 49 -2.18 -0.91 3.24
N ASN A 50 -0.89 -1.20 3.09
CA ASN A 50 -0.43 -2.07 2.03
C ASN A 50 0.72 -2.98 2.42
N LYS A 51 0.94 -4.01 1.58
CA LYS A 51 2.14 -4.83 1.61
C LYS A 51 2.44 -5.46 0.25
N THR A 52 3.69 -5.38 -0.17
CA THR A 52 4.28 -6.18 -1.26
C THR A 52 4.91 -7.47 -0.72
N GLY A 53 4.88 -8.54 -1.52
CA GLY A 53 5.57 -9.79 -1.23
C GLY A 53 6.05 -10.46 -2.50
N SER A 54 7.24 -11.04 -2.49
CA SER A 54 7.83 -11.70 -3.67
C SER A 54 8.64 -12.93 -3.27
N SER A 55 8.69 -13.91 -4.17
CA SER A 55 9.67 -15.00 -4.18
C SER A 55 10.27 -15.13 -5.59
N ASN A 56 11.10 -16.14 -5.84
CA ASN A 56 11.72 -16.33 -7.16
C ASN A 56 10.69 -16.46 -8.30
N GLY A 57 9.51 -17.03 -8.03
CA GLY A 57 8.48 -17.29 -9.03
C GLY A 57 7.14 -16.58 -8.78
N PHE A 58 7.00 -15.81 -7.70
CA PHE A 58 5.70 -15.24 -7.32
C PHE A 58 5.80 -13.76 -6.97
N GLY A 59 4.74 -13.04 -7.31
CA GLY A 59 4.51 -11.65 -6.91
C GLY A 59 3.15 -11.50 -6.26
N ALA A 60 3.11 -10.80 -5.14
CA ALA A 60 1.90 -10.50 -4.40
C ALA A 60 1.84 -9.02 -4.01
N TYR A 61 0.62 -8.50 -3.93
CA TYR A 61 0.32 -7.20 -3.33
C TYR A 61 -1.05 -7.25 -2.66
N ALA A 62 -1.13 -6.70 -1.45
CA ALA A 62 -2.38 -6.49 -0.74
C ALA A 62 -2.48 -5.03 -0.30
N ALA A 63 -3.65 -4.42 -0.47
CA ALA A 63 -3.94 -3.07 0.02
C ALA A 63 -5.40 -2.94 0.46
N PHE A 64 -5.67 -2.14 1.50
CA PHE A 64 -7.03 -1.88 1.96
C PHE A 64 -7.18 -0.54 2.68
N ILE A 65 -8.40 0.01 2.66
CA ILE A 65 -8.78 1.25 3.36
C ILE A 65 -9.98 0.97 4.27
N PRO A 66 -9.80 0.90 5.61
CA PRO A 66 -10.88 0.53 6.53
C PRO A 66 -12.11 1.45 6.45
N GLN A 67 -11.93 2.77 6.35
CA GLN A 67 -13.03 3.73 6.25
C GLN A 67 -13.92 3.48 5.03
N GLN A 68 -13.32 3.02 3.92
CA GLN A 68 -14.02 2.79 2.65
C GLN A 68 -14.56 1.37 2.55
N LYS A 69 -14.19 0.47 3.48
CA LYS A 69 -14.50 -0.97 3.44
C LYS A 69 -14.09 -1.63 2.11
N ILE A 70 -12.97 -1.18 1.53
CA ILE A 70 -12.41 -1.70 0.28
C ILE A 70 -11.06 -2.35 0.57
N GLY A 71 -10.82 -3.51 -0.05
CA GLY A 71 -9.52 -4.16 -0.11
C GLY A 71 -9.28 -4.77 -1.49
N ILE A 72 -8.02 -4.82 -1.90
CA ILE A 72 -7.53 -5.48 -3.10
C ILE A 72 -6.45 -6.48 -2.72
N VAL A 73 -6.49 -7.65 -3.35
CA VAL A 73 -5.44 -8.65 -3.34
C VAL A 73 -5.08 -8.98 -4.79
N MET A 74 -3.79 -8.96 -5.08
CA MET A 74 -3.21 -9.37 -6.36
C MET A 74 -2.19 -10.46 -6.11
N LEU A 75 -2.36 -11.60 -6.79
CA LEU A 75 -1.44 -12.74 -6.75
C LEU A 75 -1.05 -13.10 -8.19
N ALA A 76 0.24 -13.25 -8.43
CA ALA A 76 0.78 -13.66 -9.73
C ALA A 76 1.84 -14.75 -9.55
N ASN A 77 1.84 -15.70 -10.46
CA ASN A 77 2.86 -16.74 -10.64
C ASN A 77 4.07 -16.25 -11.46
N THR A 78 4.32 -14.94 -11.41
CA THR A 78 5.51 -14.28 -11.95
C THR A 78 5.90 -13.18 -10.99
N ASN A 79 7.20 -13.08 -10.65
CA ASN A 79 7.72 -11.94 -9.88
C ASN A 79 7.95 -10.73 -10.81
N PHE A 80 6.91 -9.94 -11.04
CA PHE A 80 6.97 -8.71 -11.83
C PHE A 80 7.10 -7.46 -10.93
N PRO A 81 7.50 -6.28 -11.45
CA PRO A 81 7.86 -5.12 -10.63
C PRO A 81 6.78 -4.65 -9.65
N ASN A 82 7.18 -4.22 -8.44
CA ASN A 82 6.28 -3.65 -7.43
C ASN A 82 5.48 -2.45 -7.96
N GLU A 83 6.13 -1.59 -8.74
CA GLU A 83 5.49 -0.43 -9.37
C GLU A 83 4.26 -0.81 -10.19
N ALA A 84 4.38 -1.84 -11.02
CA ALA A 84 3.26 -2.33 -11.83
C ALA A 84 2.11 -2.88 -10.96
N ARG A 85 2.43 -3.59 -9.86
CA ARG A 85 1.43 -4.11 -8.91
C ARG A 85 0.62 -2.98 -8.27
N ILE A 86 1.34 -1.94 -7.83
CA ILE A 86 0.79 -0.80 -7.09
C ILE A 86 -0.02 0.09 -8.03
N THR A 87 0.51 0.43 -9.19
CA THR A 87 -0.18 1.26 -10.19
C THR A 87 -1.51 0.62 -10.62
N ALA A 88 -1.50 -0.67 -10.96
CA ALA A 88 -2.72 -1.38 -11.32
C ALA A 88 -3.74 -1.40 -10.17
N SER A 89 -3.30 -1.75 -8.95
CA SER A 89 -4.18 -1.80 -7.78
C SER A 89 -4.74 -0.42 -7.40
N TYR A 90 -3.92 0.63 -7.50
CA TYR A 90 -4.33 2.00 -7.25
C TYR A 90 -5.45 2.43 -8.21
N HIS A 91 -5.29 2.19 -9.51
CA HIS A 91 -6.31 2.53 -10.50
C HIS A 91 -7.61 1.75 -10.28
N VAL A 92 -7.56 0.45 -9.96
CA VAL A 92 -8.75 -0.32 -9.64
C VAL A 92 -9.45 0.22 -8.38
N MET A 93 -8.70 0.53 -7.32
CA MET A 93 -9.28 1.13 -6.11
C MET A 93 -9.96 2.47 -6.41
N GLN A 94 -9.34 3.34 -7.20
CA GLN A 94 -9.94 4.63 -7.56
C GLN A 94 -11.23 4.46 -8.36
N GLN A 95 -11.30 3.48 -9.27
CA GLN A 95 -12.55 3.18 -9.98
C GLN A 95 -13.65 2.67 -9.04
N LEU A 96 -13.32 1.82 -8.06
CA LEU A 96 -14.28 1.35 -7.06
C LEU A 96 -14.81 2.50 -6.19
N LEU A 97 -13.94 3.42 -5.78
CA LEU A 97 -14.31 4.58 -4.97
C LEU A 97 -15.21 5.58 -5.73
N GLN A 98 -14.94 5.80 -7.02
CA GLN A 98 -15.79 6.62 -7.88
C GLN A 98 -17.19 6.02 -8.01
N LYS A 99 -17.29 4.69 -8.19
CA LYS A 99 -18.58 4.00 -8.27
C LYS A 99 -19.37 4.08 -6.95
N ASN A 100 -18.70 3.94 -5.80
CA ASN A 100 -19.36 4.01 -4.50
C ASN A 100 -19.87 5.41 -4.14
N THR A 101 -19.23 6.47 -4.65
CA THR A 101 -19.68 7.85 -4.42
C THR A 101 -20.87 8.22 -5.32
N ALA A 102 -21.07 7.49 -6.42
CA ALA A 102 -22.15 7.71 -7.38
C ALA A 102 -23.46 6.96 -7.03
N GLN A 103 -23.48 6.21 -5.93
CA GLN A 103 -24.65 5.51 -5.37
C GLN A 103 -25.15 6.25 -4.12
#